data_AF-X0X0K9-F1
#
_entry.id   AF-X0X0K9-F1
#
_cell.length_a   1.000
_cell.length_b   1.000
_cell.length_c   1.000
_cell.angle_alpha   90.00
_cell.angle_beta   90.00
_cell.angle_gamma   90.00
#
_symmetry.space_group_name_H-M   'P 1'
#
loop_
_entity.id
_entity.type
_entity.pdbx_description
1 polymer ?
#
loop_
_entity_poly.entity_id
_entity_poly.type
_entity_poly.pdbx_seq_one_letter_code
_entity_poly.pdbx_strand_id
1 'polypeptide(L)' 'MHENLKIVHYPDPALRVRCDPVSTEALTLPDKLEELAALVRRMGEILIGQKGVGLAASQVGLTT' A
#
# COMPACT_ATOMS: atom_id res chain seq x y z
N MET A 1 -11.29 -5.00 1.98
CA MET A 1 -11.31 -3.77 1.14
C MET A 1 -10.08 -3.61 0.23
N HIS A 2 -9.00 -4.39 0.38
CA HIS A 2 -7.76 -4.21 -0.41
C HIS A 2 -7.64 -5.11 -1.67
N GLU A 3 -8.69 -5.85 -2.04
CA GLU A 3 -8.64 -6.79 -3.18
C GLU A 3 -8.33 -6.10 -4.52
N ASN A 4 -8.72 -4.83 -4.65
CA ASN A 4 -8.63 -4.04 -5.87
C ASN A 4 -7.28 -3.35 -6.10
N LEU A 5 -6.29 -3.56 -5.24
CA LEU A 5 -4.94 -3.01 -5.44
C LEU A 5 -4.28 -3.61 -6.67
N LYS A 6 -3.71 -2.74 -7.52
CA LYS A 6 -3.01 -3.11 -8.76
C LYS A 6 -1.77 -2.24 -8.91
N ILE A 7 -0.73 -2.78 -9.54
CA ILE A 7 0.45 -1.98 -9.86
C ILE A 7 0.05 -0.88 -10.85
N VAL A 8 0.37 0.37 -10.49
CA VAL A 8 0.29 1.51 -11.40
C VAL A 8 1.64 1.71 -12.10
N HIS A 9 1.60 2.14 -13.35
CA HIS A 9 2.78 2.31 -14.19
C HIS A 9 2.98 3.77 -14.55
N TYR A 10 4.23 4.18 -14.78
CA TYR A 10 4.52 5.50 -15.35
C TYR A 10 3.71 5.70 -16.66
N PRO A 11 3.11 6.88 -16.89
CA PRO A 11 3.26 8.15 -16.17
C PRO A 11 2.18 8.45 -15.10
N ASP A 12 1.64 7.46 -14.39
CA ASP A 12 0.60 7.69 -13.38
C ASP A 12 0.98 8.81 -12.38
N PRO A 13 0.14 9.87 -12.23
CA PRO A 13 0.43 10.99 -11.33
C PRO A 13 0.66 10.59 -9.88
N ALA A 14 0.05 9.50 -9.40
CA ALA A 14 0.22 9.02 -8.02
C ALA A 14 1.68 8.69 -7.69
N LEU A 15 2.46 8.30 -8.70
CA LEU A 15 3.90 8.02 -8.55
C LEU A 15 4.75 9.28 -8.35
N ARG A 16 4.18 10.48 -8.56
CA ARG A 16 4.86 11.77 -8.40
C ARG A 16 4.40 12.55 -7.17
N VAL A 17 3.41 12.02 -6.43
CA VAL A 17 2.88 12.64 -5.21
C VAL A 17 3.65 12.07 -4.01
N ARG A 18 3.98 12.94 -3.06
CA ARG A 18 4.54 12.53 -1.77
C ARG A 18 3.44 11.86 -0.96
N CYS A 19 3.66 10.63 -0.51
CA CYS A 19 2.73 9.95 0.38
C CYS A 19 2.65 10.64 1.75
N ASP A 20 1.46 10.63 2.32
CA ASP A 20 1.26 11.02 3.70
C ASP A 20 1.80 9.96 4.67
N PRO A 21 2.27 10.35 5.86
CA PRO A 21 2.64 9.40 6.91
C PRO A 21 1.44 8.59 7.38
N VAL A 22 1.67 7.33 7.73
CA VAL A 22 0.66 6.50 8.40
C VAL A 22 0.26 7.17 9.73
N SER A 23 -1.05 7.29 9.97
CA SER A 23 -1.57 7.96 11.16
C SER A 23 -1.22 7.19 12.44
N THR A 24 -1.11 7.91 13.55
CA THR A 24 -0.81 7.29 14.85
C THR A 24 -1.94 6.35 15.29
N GLU A 25 -3.20 6.66 14.97
CA GLU A 25 -4.35 5.80 15.26
C GLU A 25 -4.25 4.46 14.52
N ALA A 26 -3.80 4.48 13.25
CA ALA A 26 -3.60 3.25 12.48
C ALA A 26 -2.52 2.34 13.07
N LEU A 27 -1.62 2.89 13.89
CA LEU A 27 -0.55 2.16 14.56
C LEU A 27 -0.90 1.76 16.01
N THR A 28 -1.93 2.35 16.61
CA THR A 28 -2.22 2.21 18.05
C THR A 28 -3.59 1.62 18.37
N LEU A 29 -4.59 1.80 17.51
CA LEU A 29 -5.91 1.21 17.70
C LEU A 29 -5.93 -0.22 17.13
N PRO A 30 -6.34 -1.24 17.91
CA PRO A 30 -6.25 -2.64 17.49
C PRO A 30 -6.94 -2.96 16.16
N ASP A 31 -8.14 -2.43 15.96
CA ASP A 31 -8.96 -2.60 14.75
C ASP A 31 -8.30 -1.98 13.51
N LYS A 32 -7.75 -0.75 13.65
CA LYS A 32 -7.05 -0.09 12.54
C LYS A 32 -5.68 -0.72 12.25
N LEU A 33 -5.01 -1.21 13.28
CA LEU A 33 -3.74 -1.94 13.13
C LEU A 33 -3.95 -3.24 12.35
N GLU A 34 -5.07 -3.94 12.60
CA GLU A 34 -5.44 -5.13 11.85
C GLU A 34 -5.72 -4.82 10.37
N GLU A 35 -6.40 -3.71 10.08
CA GLU A 35 -6.63 -3.22 8.71
C GLU A 35 -5.30 -2.91 8.01
N LEU A 36 -4.39 -2.18 8.67
CA LEU A 36 -3.06 -1.88 8.14
C LEU A 36 -2.26 -3.17 7.89
N ALA A 37 -2.34 -4.15 8.79
CA ALA A 37 -1.70 -5.45 8.60
C ALA A 37 -2.30 -6.22 7.42
N ALA A 38 -3.61 -6.15 7.19
CA ALA A 38 -4.27 -6.73 6.02
C ALA A 38 -3.80 -6.07 4.72
N LEU A 39 -3.65 -4.74 4.70
CA LEU A 39 -3.10 -4.00 3.58
C LEU A 39 -1.65 -4.43 3.27
N VAL A 40 -0.78 -4.46 4.27
CA VAL A 40 0.63 -4.87 4.11
C VAL A 40 0.73 -6.31 3.57
N ARG A 41 -0.08 -7.24 4.09
CA ARG A 41 -0.16 -8.61 3.58
C ARG A 41 -0.53 -8.63 2.10
N ARG A 42 -1.55 -7.87 1.70
CA ARG A 42 -1.98 -7.79 0.31
C ARG A 42 -0.89 -7.21 -0.61
N MET A 43 -0.17 -6.20 -0.16
CA MET A 43 0.98 -5.66 -0.90
C MET A 43 2.10 -6.70 -1.05
N GLY A 44 2.35 -7.50 -0.01
CA GLY A 44 3.30 -8.61 -0.03
C GLY A 44 2.94 -9.68 -1.08
N GLU A 45 1.66 -10.06 -1.17
CA GLU A 45 1.18 -10.99 -2.19
C GLU A 45 1.42 -10.45 -3.61
N ILE A 46 1.11 -9.17 -3.85
CA ILE A 46 1.34 -8.52 -5.15
C ILE A 46 2.83 -8.53 -5.50
N LEU A 47 3.69 -8.16 -4.55
CA LEU A 47 5.15 -8.16 -4.71
C LEU A 47 5.67 -9.53 -5.15
N ILE A 48 5.27 -10.58 -4.43
CA ILE A 48 5.68 -11.96 -4.72
C ILE A 48 5.15 -12.40 -6.09
N GLY A 49 3.89 -12.11 -6.40
CA GLY A 49 3.28 -12.44 -7.69
C GLY A 49 3.98 -11.79 -8.88
N GLN A 50 4.61 -10.63 -8.67
CA GLN A 50 5.37 -9.90 -9.67
C GLN A 50 6.86 -10.25 -9.67
N LYS A 51 7.31 -11.16 -8.80
CA LYS A 51 8.71 -11.52 -8.59
C LYS A 51 9.60 -10.29 -8.30
N GLY A 52 9.04 -9.28 -7.64
CA GLY A 52 9.76 -8.07 -7.27
C GLY A 52 10.54 -8.24 -5.97
N VAL A 53 11.45 -7.30 -5.69
CA VAL A 53 12.26 -7.26 -4.45
C VAL A 53 11.85 -6.15 -3.48
N GLY A 54 10.95 -5.25 -3.90
CA GLY A 54 10.35 -4.22 -3.07
C GLY A 54 9.10 -3.64 -3.75
N LEU A 55 8.14 -3.19 -2.94
CA LEU A 55 6.91 -2.54 -3.39
C LEU A 55 6.55 -1.40 -2.43
N ALA A 56 6.33 -0.20 -2.96
CA ALA A 56 5.87 0.96 -2.21
C ALA A 56 4.35 1.17 -2.36
N ALA A 57 3.70 1.79 -1.37
CA ALA A 57 2.26 2.03 -1.38
C ALA A 57 1.78 2.84 -2.60
N SER A 58 2.55 3.84 -3.01
CA SER A 58 2.26 4.63 -4.21
C SER A 58 2.24 3.80 -5.49
N GLN A 59 3.01 2.70 -5.55
CA GLN A 59 3.02 1.79 -6.71
C GLN A 59 1.75 0.95 -6.82
N VAL A 60 0.89 0.95 -5.81
CA VAL A 60 -0.45 0.35 -5.88
C VAL A 60 -1.56 1.40 -5.80
N GLY A 61 -1.24 2.67 -6.04
CA GLY A 61 -2.21 3.77 -6.06
C GLY A 61 -2.56 4.34 -4.68
N LEU A 62 -1.84 3.96 -3.61
CA LEU A 62 -2.08 4.47 -2.26
C LEU A 62 -1.11 5.60 -1.93
N THR A 63 -1.65 6.79 -1.66
CA THR A 63 -0.87 7.98 -1.31
C THR A 63 -1.30 8.67 -0.02
N THR A 64 -2.46 8.29 0.54
CA THR A 64 -3.10 8.84 1.74
C THR A 64 -3.58 7.74 2.66
#